data_AF-A0A499V9P5-F1
#
_entry.id   AF-A0A499V9P5-F1
#
_cell.length_a   1.000
_cell.length_b   1.000
_cell.length_c   1.000
_cell.angle_alpha   90.00
_cell.angle_beta   90.00
_cell.angle_gamma   90.00
#
_symmetry.space_group_name_H-M   'P 1'
#
loop_
_entity.id
_entity.type
_entity.pdbx_description
1 polymer ?
#
loop_
_entity_poly.entity_id
_entity_poly.type
_entity_poly.pdbx_seq_one_letter_code
_entity_poly.pdbx_strand_id
1 'polypeptide(L)'
;MSLAVRRAFIIAAVPVTGALLSAPSALAADKSTKTTTATQSVAADGLDPAEQKIADNLNTRAQNPNLGDTFSGIVLDSKSDKVIWGHDADTALMPASNAKLATATAALTVLGPSTGSPPRWSTAMARSPS
;
A
#
# COMPACT_ATOMS: atom_id res chain seq x y z
N MET A 1 31.26 41.29 12.36
CA MET A 1 32.25 40.70 13.29
C MET A 1 31.62 39.48 13.94
N SER A 2 32.30 38.34 13.80
CA SER A 2 32.09 37.01 14.40
C SER A 2 30.86 36.15 14.07
N LEU A 3 31.22 34.99 13.50
CA LEU A 3 30.44 33.80 13.19
C LEU A 3 30.06 32.99 14.45
N ALA A 4 29.14 32.05 14.21
CA ALA A 4 29.09 30.69 14.75
C ALA A 4 28.19 30.46 15.97
N VAL A 5 27.01 29.89 15.70
CA VAL A 5 26.38 28.97 16.66
C VAL A 5 26.21 27.62 15.99
N ARG A 6 26.77 26.64 16.70
CA ARG A 6 27.18 25.32 16.24
C ARG A 6 25.97 24.38 16.13
N ARG A 7 25.96 23.56 15.08
CA ARG A 7 25.09 22.41 14.89
C ARG A 7 25.35 21.40 16.01
N ALA A 8 24.38 21.16 16.88
CA ALA A 8 24.39 20.06 17.83
C ALA A 8 23.44 18.97 17.31
N PHE A 9 24.00 17.94 16.66
CA PHE A 9 23.30 16.70 16.39
C PHE A 9 23.42 15.85 17.67
N ILE A 10 22.34 15.74 18.44
CA ILE A 10 22.25 14.77 19.53
C ILE A 10 21.90 13.42 18.89
N ILE A 11 22.88 12.52 18.84
CA ILE A 11 22.64 11.11 18.51
C ILE A 11 22.10 10.46 19.79
N ALA A 12 20.77 10.35 19.89
CA ALA A 12 20.14 9.55 20.92
C ALA A 12 20.14 8.08 20.48
N ALA A 13 20.94 7.26 21.15
CA ALA A 13 20.90 5.81 21.02
C ALA A 13 19.61 5.28 21.65
N VAL A 14 18.67 4.79 20.83
CA VAL A 14 17.45 4.14 21.32
C VAL A 14 17.72 2.63 21.43
N PRO A 15 17.60 2.00 22.61
CA PRO A 15 17.75 0.56 22.74
C PRO A 15 16.58 -0.16 22.07
N VAL A 16 16.88 -0.99 21.08
CA VAL A 16 15.93 -1.94 20.47
C VAL A 16 15.61 -3.01 21.50
N THR A 17 14.54 -2.79 22.27
CA THR A 17 14.01 -3.79 23.21
C THR A 17 12.79 -4.43 22.54
N GLY A 18 12.86 -5.74 22.31
CA GLY A 18 11.82 -6.50 21.62
C GLY A 18 10.53 -6.61 22.44
N ALA A 19 9.44 -6.18 21.82
CA ALA A 19 8.07 -6.61 22.11
C ALA A 19 7.35 -6.79 20.75
N LEU A 20 7.60 -7.93 20.12
CA LEU A 20 6.83 -8.39 18.96
C LEU A 20 5.61 -9.16 19.47
N LEU A 21 4.50 -9.06 18.73
CA LEU A 21 3.23 -9.77 18.87
C LEU A 21 2.20 -9.19 19.85
N SER A 22 1.73 -7.97 19.57
CA SER A 22 0.29 -7.62 19.63
C SER A 22 0.09 -6.21 19.06
N ALA A 23 0.17 -6.07 17.75
CA ALA A 23 -0.28 -4.85 17.07
C ALA A 23 -1.61 -5.17 16.37
N PRO A 24 -2.73 -4.51 16.73
CA PRO A 24 -3.89 -4.49 15.85
C PRO A 24 -3.46 -3.87 14.51
N SER A 25 -3.90 -4.45 13.40
CA SER A 25 -3.57 -4.04 12.03
C SER A 25 -3.42 -2.52 11.88
N ALA A 26 -2.20 -2.05 11.59
CA ALA A 26 -1.84 -0.63 11.43
C ALA A 26 -2.41 0.02 10.15
N LEU A 27 -3.42 -0.60 9.52
CA LEU A 27 -4.09 -0.08 8.32
C LEU A 27 -5.35 0.75 8.66
N ALA A 28 -5.62 0.98 9.94
CA ALA A 28 -6.82 1.66 10.42
C ALA A 28 -6.50 2.90 11.27
N ALA A 29 -5.57 3.76 10.85
CA ALA A 29 -5.42 5.09 11.45
C ALA A 29 -4.57 6.03 10.58
N ASP A 30 -5.14 6.57 9.50
CA ASP A 30 -4.98 8.00 9.24
C ASP A 30 -6.37 8.58 9.01
N LYS A 31 -6.90 9.20 10.07
CA LYS A 31 -8.16 9.92 10.05
C LYS A 31 -7.85 11.37 10.34
N SER A 32 -7.06 12.05 9.49
CA SER A 32 -7.10 13.51 9.40
C SER A 32 -6.29 14.06 8.22
N THR A 33 -6.86 14.04 7.03
CA THR A 33 -6.72 15.18 6.11
C THR A 33 -8.11 15.60 5.61
N LYS A 34 -8.50 16.81 5.98
CA LYS A 34 -9.74 17.47 5.60
C LYS A 34 -9.54 18.11 4.22
N THR A 35 -10.54 17.98 3.35
CA THR A 35 -10.75 18.75 2.09
C THR A 35 -9.91 18.24 0.91
N THR A 36 -10.49 17.58 -0.10
CA THR A 36 -11.44 18.15 -1.06
C THR A 36 -12.24 17.01 -1.70
N THR A 37 -13.57 17.05 -1.62
CA THR A 37 -14.43 16.30 -2.55
C THR A 37 -14.24 16.92 -3.92
N ALA A 38 -13.20 16.47 -4.62
CA ALA A 38 -13.11 16.65 -6.05
C ALA A 38 -13.64 15.35 -6.63
N THR A 39 -14.86 15.39 -7.17
CA THR A 39 -15.14 14.60 -8.37
C THR A 39 -14.19 15.12 -9.45
N GLN A 40 -12.92 14.75 -9.38
CA GLN A 40 -12.02 14.91 -10.51
C GLN A 40 -12.42 13.80 -11.48
N SER A 41 -13.49 14.08 -12.24
CA SER A 41 -13.40 13.79 -13.66
C SER A 41 -12.11 14.45 -14.10
N VAL A 42 -11.05 13.66 -14.29
CA VAL A 42 -9.85 14.15 -14.94
C VAL A 42 -10.36 14.75 -16.24
N ALA A 43 -10.31 16.08 -16.34
CA ALA A 43 -10.70 16.76 -17.54
C ALA A 43 -9.90 16.10 -18.67
N ALA A 44 -10.58 15.78 -19.76
CA ALA A 44 -10.01 15.14 -20.96
C ALA A 44 -8.78 15.88 -21.54
N ASP A 45 -8.44 17.08 -21.02
CA ASP A 45 -7.35 17.96 -21.42
C ASP A 45 -5.92 17.44 -21.18
N GLY A 46 -5.75 16.17 -20.85
CA GLY A 46 -4.42 15.55 -20.70
C GLY A 46 -4.33 14.08 -21.08
N LEU A 47 -5.42 13.50 -21.59
CA LEU A 47 -5.44 12.10 -22.04
C LEU A 47 -5.16 12.04 -23.54
N ASP A 48 -4.29 11.13 -23.95
CA ASP A 48 -4.19 10.82 -25.38
C ASP A 48 -5.44 10.06 -25.87
N PRO A 49 -5.67 9.94 -27.19
CA PRO A 49 -6.89 9.32 -27.71
C PRO A 49 -7.14 7.87 -27.24
N ALA A 50 -6.10 7.09 -26.96
CA ALA A 50 -6.24 5.73 -26.44
C ALA A 50 -6.66 5.75 -24.96
N GLU A 51 -6.04 6.62 -24.16
CA GLU A 51 -6.41 6.84 -22.76
C GLU A 51 -7.83 7.35 -22.61
N GLN A 52 -8.24 8.31 -23.45
CA GLN A 52 -9.61 8.82 -23.49
C GLN A 52 -10.60 7.69 -23.77
N LYS A 53 -10.29 6.81 -24.72
CA LYS A 53 -11.13 5.65 -25.04
C LYS A 53 -11.22 4.67 -23.87
N ILE A 54 -10.18 4.53 -23.04
CA ILE A 54 -10.24 3.72 -21.82
C ILE A 54 -11.20 4.38 -20.82
N ALA A 55 -11.03 5.68 -20.57
CA ALA A 55 -11.86 6.43 -19.63
C ALA A 55 -13.35 6.38 -20.01
N ASP A 56 -13.69 6.58 -21.28
CA ASP A 56 -15.08 6.56 -21.78
C ASP A 56 -15.74 5.17 -21.60
N ASN A 57 -14.98 4.10 -21.90
CA ASN A 57 -15.47 2.73 -21.72
C ASN A 57 -15.70 2.40 -20.24
N LEU A 58 -14.81 2.83 -19.36
CA LEU A 58 -14.94 2.57 -17.93
C LEU A 58 -16.04 3.43 -17.30
N ASN A 59 -16.20 4.68 -17.72
CA ASN A 59 -17.34 5.51 -17.35
C ASN A 59 -18.67 4.83 -17.69
N THR A 60 -18.78 4.24 -18.88
CA THR A 60 -19.99 3.51 -19.28
C THR A 60 -20.20 2.25 -18.42
N ARG A 61 -19.14 1.49 -18.14
CA ARG A 61 -19.24 0.22 -17.41
C ARG A 61 -19.48 0.38 -15.91
N ALA A 62 -18.95 1.45 -15.32
CA ALA A 62 -19.14 1.76 -13.90
C ALA A 62 -20.61 2.04 -13.55
N GLN A 63 -21.43 2.41 -14.54
CA GLN A 63 -22.88 2.59 -14.36
C GLN A 63 -23.68 1.28 -14.33
N ASN A 64 -23.03 0.11 -14.45
CA ASN A 64 -23.74 -1.16 -14.45
C ASN A 64 -24.37 -1.42 -13.06
N PRO A 65 -25.70 -1.53 -12.95
CA PRO A 65 -26.37 -1.69 -11.65
C PRO A 65 -25.98 -2.98 -10.91
N ASN A 66 -25.45 -3.98 -11.62
CA ASN A 66 -24.96 -5.22 -10.99
C ASN A 66 -23.68 -5.03 -10.16
N LEU A 67 -23.00 -3.88 -10.26
CA LEU A 67 -21.86 -3.52 -9.42
C LEU A 67 -22.29 -3.07 -8.01
N GLY A 68 -23.58 -2.75 -7.82
CA GLY A 68 -24.12 -2.20 -6.58
C GLY A 68 -23.66 -0.76 -6.31
N ASP A 69 -24.07 -0.22 -5.16
CA ASP A 69 -23.83 1.18 -4.80
C ASP A 69 -22.44 1.43 -4.18
N THR A 70 -21.67 0.37 -3.92
CA THR A 70 -20.38 0.43 -3.20
C THR A 70 -19.23 -0.07 -4.09
N PHE A 71 -19.08 0.54 -5.26
CA PHE A 71 -18.02 0.24 -6.21
C PHE A 71 -17.03 1.41 -6.31
N SER A 72 -15.74 1.10 -6.19
CA SER A 72 -14.66 2.06 -6.45
C SER A 72 -13.61 1.46 -7.37
N GLY A 73 -12.90 2.32 -8.09
CA GLY A 73 -11.84 1.92 -9.00
C GLY A 73 -10.97 3.08 -9.45
N ILE A 74 -9.74 2.75 -9.85
CA ILE A 74 -8.76 3.68 -10.38
C ILE A 74 -7.91 2.98 -11.45
N VAL A 75 -7.53 3.72 -12.49
CA VAL A 75 -6.58 3.29 -13.52
C VAL A 75 -5.50 4.35 -13.66
N LEU A 76 -4.25 3.90 -13.56
CA LEU A 76 -3.05 4.73 -13.65
C LEU A 76 -2.21 4.30 -14.85
N ASP A 77 -1.57 5.25 -15.52
CA ASP A 77 -0.44 4.96 -16.39
C ASP A 77 0.78 4.57 -15.53
N SER A 78 1.26 3.35 -15.68
CA SER A 78 2.37 2.82 -14.85
C SER A 78 3.72 3.52 -15.05
N LYS A 79 3.90 4.28 -16.13
CA LYS A 79 5.16 4.97 -16.42
C LYS A 79 5.21 6.37 -15.82
N SER A 80 4.10 7.09 -15.85
CA SER A 80 3.99 8.49 -15.41
C SER A 80 3.19 8.70 -14.14
N ASP A 81 2.58 7.65 -13.60
CA ASP A 81 1.62 7.69 -12.49
C ASP A 81 0.38 8.58 -12.76
N LYS A 82 0.12 8.90 -14.03
CA LYS A 82 -1.03 9.70 -14.45
C LYS A 82 -2.32 8.92 -14.25
N VAL A 83 -3.31 9.51 -13.58
CA VAL A 83 -4.65 8.94 -13.48
C VAL A 83 -5.34 9.02 -14.85
N ILE A 84 -5.62 7.88 -15.44
CA ILE A 84 -6.38 7.76 -16.70
C ILE A 84 -7.87 7.76 -16.40
N TRP A 85 -8.28 7.15 -15.29
CA TRP A 85 -9.68 7.05 -14.89
C TRP A 85 -9.80 6.82 -13.37
N GLY A 86 -10.88 7.33 -12.77
CA GLY A 86 -11.21 7.09 -11.37
C GLY A 86 -12.71 7.16 -11.12
N HIS A 87 -13.22 6.27 -10.27
CA HIS A 87 -14.58 6.27 -9.75
C HIS A 87 -14.50 6.02 -8.25
N ASP A 88 -14.88 7.02 -7.46
CA ASP A 88 -14.75 6.98 -6.00
C ASP A 88 -13.34 6.50 -5.54
N ALA A 89 -12.31 6.92 -6.28
CA ALA A 89 -10.96 6.36 -6.17
C ALA A 89 -10.33 6.55 -4.77
N ASP A 90 -10.75 7.60 -4.05
CA ASP A 90 -10.30 7.91 -2.69
C ASP A 90 -11.18 7.27 -1.60
N THR A 91 -12.21 6.51 -1.98
CA THR A 91 -13.12 5.86 -1.03
C THR A 91 -12.51 4.56 -0.51
N ALA A 92 -12.26 4.53 0.79
CA ALA A 92 -11.76 3.34 1.48
C ALA A 92 -12.85 2.27 1.60
N LEU A 93 -12.66 1.15 0.90
CA LEU A 93 -13.50 -0.06 0.99
C LEU A 93 -12.70 -1.21 1.61
N MET A 94 -13.41 -2.23 2.13
CA MET A 94 -12.75 -3.46 2.57
C MET A 94 -12.03 -4.11 1.38
N PRO A 95 -10.68 -4.27 1.41
CA PRO A 95 -9.92 -4.65 0.22
C PRO A 95 -10.02 -6.14 -0.14
N ALA A 96 -10.75 -6.94 0.66
CA ALA A 96 -10.78 -8.39 0.56
C ALA A 96 -9.35 -8.98 0.39
N SER A 97 -9.16 -9.92 -0.53
CA SER A 97 -7.82 -10.47 -0.81
C SER A 97 -6.85 -9.49 -1.49
N ASN A 98 -7.27 -8.30 -1.93
CA ASN A 98 -6.34 -7.29 -2.45
C ASN A 98 -5.38 -6.79 -1.36
N ALA A 99 -5.73 -6.98 -0.08
CA ALA A 99 -4.81 -6.78 1.05
C ALA A 99 -3.49 -7.57 0.91
N LYS A 100 -3.51 -8.71 0.21
CA LYS A 100 -2.32 -9.53 -0.04
C LYS A 100 -1.24 -8.77 -0.82
N LEU A 101 -1.60 -7.81 -1.67
CA LEU A 101 -0.62 -7.00 -2.41
C LEU A 101 0.21 -6.15 -1.44
N ALA A 102 -0.44 -5.45 -0.52
CA ALA A 102 0.25 -4.68 0.52
C ALA A 102 1.11 -5.58 1.42
N THR A 103 0.57 -6.73 1.84
CA THR A 103 1.33 -7.70 2.65
C THR A 103 2.55 -8.24 1.90
N ALA A 104 2.41 -8.58 0.62
CA ALA A 104 3.51 -9.09 -0.19
C ALA A 104 4.60 -8.02 -0.39
N THR A 105 4.22 -6.79 -0.71
CA THR A 105 5.15 -5.66 -0.82
C THR A 105 5.90 -5.41 0.50
N ALA A 106 5.17 -5.42 1.62
CA ALA A 106 5.78 -5.30 2.95
C ALA A 106 6.73 -6.47 3.25
N ALA A 107 6.33 -7.70 2.95
CA ALA A 107 7.16 -8.89 3.14
C ALA A 107 8.43 -8.81 2.29
N LEU A 108 8.34 -8.44 1.02
CA LEU A 108 9.51 -8.27 0.15
C LEU A 108 10.42 -7.14 0.62
N THR A 109 9.86 -6.07 1.20
CA THR A 109 10.63 -4.95 1.75
C THR A 109 11.37 -5.35 3.03
N VAL A 110 10.75 -6.15 3.90
CA VAL A 110 11.31 -6.54 5.20
C VAL A 110 12.21 -7.76 5.11
N LEU A 111 11.80 -8.77 4.33
CA LEU A 111 12.45 -10.08 4.24
C LEU A 111 13.41 -10.15 3.03
N GLY A 112 13.10 -9.42 1.95
CA GLY A 112 13.80 -9.56 0.68
C GLY A 112 13.25 -10.71 -0.18
N PRO A 113 13.68 -10.80 -1.45
CA PRO A 113 13.12 -11.74 -2.43
C PRO A 113 13.56 -13.21 -2.27
N SER A 114 14.47 -13.50 -1.34
CA SER A 114 15.14 -14.81 -1.23
C SER A 114 15.10 -15.42 0.17
N THR A 115 13.99 -15.26 0.89
CA THR A 115 13.84 -15.83 2.24
C THR A 115 13.35 -17.27 2.21
N GLY A 116 14.12 -18.15 1.58
CA GLY A 116 14.03 -19.58 1.81
C GLY A 116 14.99 -19.96 2.91
N SER A 117 14.54 -20.04 4.17
CA SER A 117 15.32 -20.76 5.18
C SER A 117 15.18 -22.26 4.91
N PRO A 118 16.28 -23.03 4.80
CA PRO A 118 16.17 -24.47 4.59
C PRO A 118 15.50 -25.13 5.80
N PRO A 119 14.65 -26.16 5.58
CA PRO A 119 14.01 -26.87 6.68
C PRO A 119 15.08 -27.49 7.58
N ARG A 120 15.02 -27.20 8.88
CA ARG A 120 15.86 -27.85 9.90
C ARG A 120 15.04 -28.93 10.60
N TRP A 121 15.28 -30.19 10.22
CA TRP A 121 14.83 -31.33 11.02
C TRP A 121 15.82 -31.53 12.17
N SER A 122 15.32 -31.58 13.40
CA SER A 122 16.12 -31.97 14.57
C SER A 122 15.74 -33.40 14.93
N THR A 123 16.59 -34.38 14.61
CA THR A 123 16.42 -35.75 15.10
C THR A 123 16.95 -35.81 16.52
N ALA A 124 16.09 -36.02 17.50
CA ALA A 124 16.51 -36.34 18.87
C ALA A 124 17.10 -37.76 18.90
N MET A 125 18.40 -37.86 19.17
CA MET A 125 19.09 -39.11 19.42
C MET A 125 19.17 -39.39 20.93
N ALA A 126 18.52 -40.45 21.39
CA ALA A 126 18.82 -41.26 22.60
C ALA A 126 17.56 -42.08 22.97
N ARG A 127 17.58 -43.34 23.40
CA ARG A 127 18.63 -44.31 23.76
C ARG A 127 17.89 -45.64 24.04
N SER A 128 18.41 -46.78 23.57
CA SER A 128 17.87 -48.11 23.92
C SER A 128 17.97 -48.37 25.43
N PRO A 129 16.92 -48.90 26.08
CA PRO A 129 17.08 -49.67 27.30
C PRO A 129 17.39 -51.13 26.97
N SER A 130 18.22 -51.70 27.83
CA SER A 130 18.78 -53.06 27.81
C SER A 130 17.76 -54.14 28.15
#